data_AF-A0A6I1E060-F1
#
_entry.id   AF-A0A6I1E060-F1
#
_cell.length_a   1.000
_cell.length_b   1.000
_cell.length_c   1.000
_cell.angle_alpha   90.00
_cell.angle_beta   90.00
_cell.angle_gamma   90.00
#
_symmetry.space_group_name_H-M   'P 1'
#
loop_
_entity.id
_entity.type
_entity.pdbx_description
1 polymer ?
#
loop_
_entity_poly.entity_id
_entity_poly.type
_entity_poly.pdbx_seq_one_letter_code
_entity_poly.pdbx_strand_id
1 'polypeptide(L)'
;MKKYLTKTLILFLIIGCSKDEESVEIPLSSENYVLNFELPVNGEFIQGNVNDTSNTIEFNMQNAILENLAPKVTVSAKSTLTPSSSIPQDFNSSIFYTVTAENGNERIYEVIVNNAQLNSENSVLLFELEMNGEPIAGTIDEEEKLIEFNVAGAELTNLKPTVQISEGASIDPSPDIAQDFSRIVPYIITASDGTPVIYRVIVNNRPLSEERNIESFTVTDGTTMVEASIDEELGIITFDFGENDLTDLEAQVSISQYASLSPELNSIQDFTNPVVYTVTAENGEEKEYKVIANMPRITNIGGYSFQPKFFVGAEMSISGSFIDLSLPGSSIYLFDGTNTYPLDIVQYSDYMNGLTENSYINTVIPDATPTYSNYKILYEVNGVQTISSVTVDIKQEDAPLPLTVDKEVYHLNEEMVVTGENLTAYIAIPAPNGSIYLMDPRGSDISVNPEKTNMRVVLDRFPVFPSYYGKEPTETEIWFLEDGRRGRKITAVFD
;
A
#
# COMPACT_ATOMS: atom_id res chain seq x y z
N MET A 1 -23.51 99.98 96.23
CA MET A 1 -24.91 99.56 95.97
C MET A 1 -25.30 99.99 94.56
N LYS A 2 -25.89 99.05 93.78
CA LYS A 2 -27.07 99.22 92.89
C LYS A 2 -27.73 100.63 92.97
N LYS A 3 -28.18 101.35 91.93
CA LYS A 3 -28.79 101.02 90.62
C LYS A 3 -29.07 102.34 89.84
N TYR A 4 -28.95 102.27 88.51
CA TYR A 4 -29.78 102.78 87.38
C TYR A 4 -30.27 104.25 87.15
N LEU A 5 -30.33 104.52 85.81
CA LEU A 5 -31.30 105.28 84.99
C LEU A 5 -31.00 106.80 84.78
N THR A 6 -31.09 107.47 83.61
CA THR A 6 -31.75 107.22 82.29
C THR A 6 -31.33 108.27 81.22
N LYS A 7 -31.55 107.93 79.93
CA LYS A 7 -31.90 108.74 78.73
C LYS A 7 -30.82 109.26 77.73
N THR A 8 -30.96 108.70 76.52
CA THR A 8 -30.55 109.01 75.13
C THR A 8 -30.81 110.48 74.69
N LEU A 9 -30.05 111.01 73.70
CA LEU A 9 -30.57 111.46 72.38
C LEU A 9 -29.52 112.19 71.47
N ILE A 10 -29.50 111.78 70.19
CA ILE A 10 -29.05 112.43 68.92
C ILE A 10 -27.55 112.50 68.57
N LEU A 11 -27.24 111.80 67.46
CA LEU A 11 -26.01 111.70 66.68
C LEU A 11 -26.25 112.37 65.32
N PHE A 12 -25.36 113.24 64.85
CA PHE A 12 -25.35 113.79 63.49
C PHE A 12 -23.92 113.90 62.92
N LEU A 13 -23.78 113.43 61.68
CA LEU A 13 -22.59 113.35 60.83
C LEU A 13 -21.96 114.71 60.48
N ILE A 14 -20.63 114.71 60.27
CA ILE A 14 -19.97 115.41 59.15
C ILE A 14 -18.76 114.57 58.64
N ILE A 15 -18.69 114.41 57.32
CA ILE A 15 -17.67 113.78 56.43
C ILE A 15 -16.57 114.84 56.13
N GLY A 16 -15.29 114.61 55.76
CA GLY A 16 -14.51 113.43 55.40
C GLY A 16 -13.05 113.80 55.02
N CYS A 17 -12.43 112.90 54.23
CA CYS A 17 -11.09 112.92 53.58
C CYS A 17 -9.89 112.36 54.37
N SER A 18 -9.74 111.03 54.38
CA SER A 18 -8.44 110.35 54.29
C SER A 18 -8.23 109.91 52.83
N LYS A 19 -7.06 110.18 52.25
CA LYS A 19 -6.66 109.62 50.96
C LYS A 19 -6.27 108.16 51.17
N ASP A 20 -7.02 107.24 50.61
CA ASP A 20 -6.62 105.85 50.42
C ASP A 20 -5.73 105.77 49.18
N GLU A 21 -4.56 105.13 49.29
CA GLU A 21 -3.73 104.74 48.15
C GLU A 21 -4.35 103.48 47.51
N GLU A 22 -4.82 103.61 46.27
CA GLU A 22 -5.14 102.45 45.42
C GLU A 22 -3.83 101.77 45.00
N SER A 23 -3.62 100.53 45.47
CA SER A 23 -2.59 99.63 44.95
C SER A 23 -2.96 99.19 43.53
N VAL A 24 -2.10 99.49 42.55
CA VAL A 24 -2.21 98.94 41.18
C VAL A 24 -1.81 97.47 41.24
N GLU A 25 -2.77 96.55 41.19
CA GLU A 25 -2.51 95.12 40.97
C GLU A 25 -2.10 94.90 39.50
N ILE A 26 -0.87 94.46 39.26
CA ILE A 26 -0.42 94.00 37.94
C ILE A 26 -1.06 92.62 37.70
N PRO A 27 -1.82 92.39 36.60
CA PRO A 27 -2.43 91.09 36.36
C PRO A 27 -1.34 90.03 36.15
N LEU A 28 -1.37 88.99 36.99
CA LEU A 28 -0.46 87.85 36.89
C LEU A 28 -0.81 87.01 35.66
N SER A 29 0.20 86.50 34.95
CA SER A 29 0.02 85.63 33.77
C SER A 29 -0.78 84.36 34.11
N SER A 30 -1.68 83.95 33.22
CA SER A 30 -2.46 82.71 33.31
C SER A 30 -1.91 81.56 32.46
N GLU A 31 -0.83 81.78 31.72
CA GLU A 31 -0.26 80.81 30.79
C GLU A 31 0.51 79.70 31.54
N ASN A 32 0.15 78.44 31.27
CA ASN A 32 0.72 77.27 31.93
C ASN A 32 0.97 76.09 30.97
N TYR A 33 1.51 76.36 29.78
CA TYR A 33 1.76 75.34 28.77
C TYR A 33 3.20 74.81 28.82
N VAL A 34 3.38 73.56 28.41
CA VAL A 34 4.69 73.03 27.99
C VAL A 34 4.88 73.40 26.52
N LEU A 35 5.95 74.14 26.22
CA LEU A 35 6.28 74.59 24.86
C LEU A 35 7.23 73.63 24.14
N ASN A 36 8.07 72.95 24.90
CA ASN A 36 8.98 71.92 24.40
C ASN A 36 9.31 70.94 25.53
N PHE A 37 9.40 69.65 25.21
CA PHE A 37 9.81 68.62 26.15
C PHE A 37 10.73 67.65 25.42
N GLU A 38 12.00 67.59 25.82
CA GLU A 38 13.00 66.72 25.22
C GLU A 38 13.55 65.75 26.26
N LEU A 39 13.68 64.47 25.89
CA LEU A 39 14.33 63.44 26.71
C LEU A 39 15.74 63.14 26.17
N PRO A 40 16.78 63.14 27.03
CA PRO A 40 18.13 62.74 26.64
C PRO A 40 18.22 61.21 26.55
N VAL A 41 17.97 60.65 25.39
CA VAL A 41 17.98 59.19 25.16
C VAL A 41 19.19 58.84 24.29
N ASN A 42 20.02 57.90 24.74
CA ASN A 42 21.18 57.39 24.01
C ASN A 42 22.14 58.47 23.48
N GLY A 43 22.27 59.60 24.20
CA GLY A 43 23.17 60.70 23.84
C GLY A 43 22.56 61.80 22.97
N GLU A 44 21.30 61.68 22.58
CA GLU A 44 20.56 62.69 21.81
C GLU A 44 19.32 63.18 22.57
N PHE A 45 18.90 64.42 22.30
CA PHE A 45 17.64 64.95 22.83
C PHE A 45 16.52 64.65 21.85
N ILE A 46 15.65 63.72 22.21
CA ILE A 46 14.46 63.37 21.45
C ILE A 46 13.34 64.32 21.88
N GLN A 47 12.67 64.97 20.93
CA GLN A 47 11.53 65.84 21.21
C GLN A 47 10.23 65.03 21.32
N GLY A 48 9.47 65.27 22.38
CA GLY A 48 8.15 64.68 22.59
C GLY A 48 7.06 65.43 21.84
N ASN A 49 6.02 64.72 21.44
CA ASN A 49 4.84 65.30 20.82
C ASN A 49 3.91 65.86 21.91
N VAL A 50 3.87 67.18 22.06
CA VAL A 50 3.04 67.87 23.06
C VAL A 50 1.63 68.10 22.51
N ASN A 51 0.61 67.64 23.23
CA ASN A 51 -0.79 67.88 22.92
C ASN A 51 -1.48 68.62 24.06
N ASP A 52 -1.73 69.91 23.88
CA ASP A 52 -2.36 70.78 24.88
C ASP A 52 -3.87 70.56 25.07
N THR A 53 -4.51 69.80 24.17
CA THR A 53 -5.93 69.48 24.27
C THR A 53 -6.14 68.27 25.19
N SER A 54 -5.30 67.24 25.06
CA SER A 54 -5.28 66.08 25.96
C SER A 54 -4.37 66.26 27.18
N ASN A 55 -3.54 67.30 27.18
CA ASN A 55 -2.43 67.48 28.13
C ASN A 55 -1.52 66.24 28.20
N THR A 56 -1.13 65.71 27.05
CA THR A 56 -0.20 64.57 26.95
C THR A 56 1.09 64.97 26.23
N ILE A 57 2.18 64.29 26.56
CA ILE A 57 3.47 64.40 25.87
C ILE A 57 3.92 62.99 25.53
N GLU A 58 3.89 62.66 24.25
CA GLU A 58 4.13 61.29 23.78
C GLU A 58 5.49 61.11 23.14
N PHE A 59 6.14 60.00 23.47
CA PHE A 59 7.37 59.52 22.85
C PHE A 59 7.17 58.11 22.31
N ASN A 60 7.66 57.86 21.10
CA ASN A 60 7.77 56.51 20.54
C ASN A 60 9.25 56.22 20.33
N MET A 61 9.76 55.24 21.07
CA MET A 61 11.18 54.86 21.09
C MET A 61 11.33 53.35 20.97
N GLN A 62 12.55 52.91 20.70
CA GLN A 62 12.93 51.51 20.62
C GLN A 62 14.22 51.31 21.42
N ASN A 63 14.25 50.27 22.27
CA ASN A 63 15.40 49.94 23.12
C ASN A 63 16.00 51.13 23.89
N ALA A 64 15.18 52.11 24.27
CA ALA A 64 15.62 53.28 25.02
C ALA A 64 15.84 52.92 26.50
N ILE A 65 16.91 53.43 27.10
CA ILE A 65 17.10 53.39 28.56
C ILE A 65 16.35 54.60 29.15
N LEU A 66 15.29 54.32 29.92
CA LEU A 66 14.36 55.34 30.41
C LEU A 66 14.54 55.71 31.89
N GLU A 67 15.47 55.04 32.56
CA GLU A 67 15.81 55.31 33.94
C GLU A 67 16.67 56.57 34.06
N ASN A 68 16.42 57.38 35.09
CA ASN A 68 17.29 58.48 35.49
C ASN A 68 17.53 59.52 34.37
N LEU A 69 16.49 59.88 33.63
CA LEU A 69 16.54 60.90 32.59
C LEU A 69 16.11 62.26 33.15
N ALA A 70 16.94 63.29 32.99
CA ALA A 70 16.58 64.68 33.29
C ALA A 70 16.12 65.37 32.00
N PRO A 71 14.81 65.65 31.82
CA PRO A 71 14.31 66.24 30.59
C PRO A 71 14.75 67.69 30.42
N LYS A 72 14.83 68.15 29.17
CA LYS A 72 14.93 69.57 28.85
C LYS A 72 13.54 70.07 28.50
N VAL A 73 12.97 70.87 29.42
CA VAL A 73 11.59 71.35 29.31
C VAL A 73 11.58 72.87 29.20
N THR A 74 10.80 73.39 28.27
CA THR A 74 10.49 74.82 28.14
C THR A 74 9.00 75.01 28.44
N VAL A 75 8.66 75.89 29.37
CA VAL A 75 7.27 76.20 29.76
C VAL A 75 6.91 77.66 29.47
N SER A 76 5.63 78.01 29.55
CA SER A 76 5.14 79.40 29.45
C SER A 76 5.96 80.38 30.30
N ALA A 77 6.16 81.60 29.80
CA ALA A 77 6.94 82.61 30.52
C ALA A 77 6.36 82.87 31.92
N LYS A 78 7.26 82.95 32.91
CA LYS A 78 6.94 83.13 34.35
C LYS A 78 6.16 81.98 35.03
N SER A 79 5.90 80.88 34.33
CA SER A 79 5.37 79.67 34.97
C SER A 79 6.48 78.87 35.64
N THR A 80 6.11 78.00 36.57
CA THR A 80 7.01 77.03 37.21
C THR A 80 6.62 75.62 36.79
N LEU A 81 7.56 74.68 36.86
CA LEU A 81 7.37 73.28 36.50
C LEU A 81 7.68 72.39 37.70
N THR A 82 6.76 71.48 38.03
CA THR A 82 6.92 70.48 39.10
C THR A 82 6.61 69.09 38.55
N PRO A 83 7.50 68.09 38.66
CA PRO A 83 8.86 68.19 39.20
C PRO A 83 9.77 69.08 38.33
N SER A 84 10.84 69.61 38.92
CA SER A 84 11.82 70.41 38.16
C SER A 84 12.45 69.56 37.07
N SER A 85 12.63 70.12 35.86
CA SER A 85 13.25 69.44 34.72
C SER A 85 14.71 69.02 34.99
N SER A 86 15.36 69.62 35.99
CA SER A 86 16.71 69.26 36.43
C SER A 86 16.78 67.99 37.29
N ILE A 87 15.64 67.42 37.67
CA ILE A 87 15.57 66.23 38.52
C ILE A 87 15.37 65.01 37.61
N PRO A 88 16.31 64.05 37.60
CA PRO A 88 16.14 62.81 36.86
C PRO A 88 14.88 62.06 37.29
N GLN A 89 14.11 61.56 36.32
CA GLN A 89 12.93 60.73 36.53
C GLN A 89 13.11 59.37 35.86
N ASP A 90 12.30 58.41 36.26
CA ASP A 90 12.16 57.11 35.61
C ASP A 90 10.93 57.13 34.70
N PHE A 91 11.15 57.11 33.39
CA PHE A 91 10.09 57.13 32.37
C PHE A 91 9.64 55.74 31.93
N ASN A 92 10.00 54.66 32.65
CA ASN A 92 9.39 53.33 32.46
C ASN A 92 7.91 53.29 32.83
N SER A 93 7.41 54.34 33.50
CA SER A 93 5.99 54.56 33.77
C SER A 93 5.62 56.02 33.43
N SER A 94 4.34 56.29 33.24
CA SER A 94 3.84 57.64 32.98
C SER A 94 4.21 58.59 34.11
N ILE A 95 4.77 59.75 33.78
CA ILE A 95 5.15 60.79 34.76
C ILE A 95 4.31 62.04 34.52
N PHE A 96 3.76 62.61 35.60
CA PHE A 96 2.98 63.84 35.54
C PHE A 96 3.85 65.07 35.83
N TYR A 97 3.73 66.09 34.98
CA TYR A 97 4.36 67.39 35.12
C TYR A 97 3.30 68.49 35.27
N THR A 98 3.30 69.17 36.40
CA THR A 98 2.44 70.32 36.68
C THR A 98 3.15 71.61 36.29
N VAL A 99 2.55 72.37 35.38
CA VAL A 99 2.94 73.74 35.07
C VAL A 99 2.03 74.68 35.85
N THR A 100 2.60 75.51 36.72
CA THR A 100 1.86 76.49 37.53
C THR A 100 2.12 77.89 36.96
N ALA A 101 1.06 78.55 36.47
CA ALA A 101 1.12 79.92 35.97
C ALA A 101 1.44 80.93 37.10
N GLU A 102 1.84 82.15 36.73
CA GLU A 102 2.14 83.23 37.69
C GLU A 102 0.92 83.56 38.58
N ASN A 103 -0.31 83.38 38.06
CA ASN A 103 -1.56 83.56 38.80
C ASN A 103 -1.99 82.36 39.67
N GLY A 104 -1.21 81.26 39.68
CA GLY A 104 -1.48 80.04 40.44
C GLY A 104 -2.30 78.98 39.70
N ASN A 105 -2.77 79.22 38.48
CA ASN A 105 -3.49 78.20 37.71
C ASN A 105 -2.56 77.07 37.27
N GLU A 106 -2.97 75.83 37.49
CA GLU A 106 -2.19 74.65 37.16
C GLU A 106 -2.69 73.95 35.90
N ARG A 107 -1.76 73.40 35.14
CA ARG A 107 -2.03 72.44 34.06
C ARG A 107 -1.11 71.25 34.25
N ILE A 108 -1.67 70.06 34.18
CA ILE A 108 -0.95 68.81 34.41
C ILE A 108 -0.79 68.10 33.06
N TYR A 109 0.45 67.84 32.66
CA TYR A 109 0.78 67.04 31.50
C TYR A 109 1.18 65.63 31.92
N GLU A 110 0.64 64.62 31.24
CA GLU A 110 1.08 63.23 31.37
C GLU A 110 2.13 62.93 30.29
N VAL A 111 3.33 62.54 30.72
CA VAL A 111 4.41 62.11 29.81
C VAL A 111 4.32 60.61 29.64
N ILE A 112 4.11 60.15 28.40
CA ILE A 112 3.92 58.75 28.03
C ILE A 112 5.07 58.36 27.09
N VAL A 113 5.82 57.32 27.47
CA VAL A 113 6.89 56.78 26.64
C VAL A 113 6.55 55.37 26.21
N ASN A 114 6.28 55.19 24.91
CA ASN A 114 6.09 53.89 24.29
C ASN A 114 7.47 53.38 23.83
N ASN A 115 8.04 52.42 24.55
CA ASN A 115 9.38 51.90 24.29
C ASN A 115 9.34 50.42 23.89
N ALA A 116 9.41 50.14 22.59
CA ALA A 116 9.42 48.77 22.10
C ALA A 116 10.78 48.10 22.37
N GLN A 117 10.76 46.89 22.91
CA GLN A 117 11.95 46.04 23.01
C GLN A 117 12.10 45.26 21.71
N LEU A 118 13.25 45.40 21.06
CA LEU A 118 13.59 44.60 19.87
C LEU A 118 14.51 43.45 20.28
N ASN A 119 14.40 42.33 19.59
CA ASN A 119 15.24 41.16 19.76
C ASN A 119 15.80 40.71 18.41
N SER A 120 16.81 39.83 18.46
CA SER A 120 17.47 39.25 17.30
C SER A 120 16.86 37.91 16.86
N GLU A 121 15.68 37.54 17.37
CA GLU A 121 15.04 36.26 17.07
C GLU A 121 14.44 36.29 15.66
N ASN A 122 14.92 35.41 14.78
CA ASN A 122 14.51 35.32 13.38
C ASN A 122 14.36 33.87 12.91
N SER A 123 13.93 32.99 13.82
CA SER A 123 13.76 31.57 13.52
C SER A 123 12.43 31.27 12.82
N VAL A 124 12.42 30.20 12.02
CA VAL A 124 11.18 29.55 11.56
C VAL A 124 10.80 28.48 12.57
N LEU A 125 9.57 28.54 13.08
CA LEU A 125 9.03 27.62 14.09
C LEU A 125 8.17 26.51 13.47
N LEU A 126 7.52 26.80 12.35
CA LEU A 126 6.72 25.87 11.56
C LEU A 126 6.78 26.29 10.10
N PHE A 127 6.87 25.31 9.21
CA PHE A 127 6.69 25.53 7.78
C PHE A 127 5.94 24.32 7.22
N GLU A 128 4.71 24.53 6.76
CA GLU A 128 3.85 23.50 6.20
C GLU A 128 3.47 23.82 4.76
N LEU A 129 3.35 22.78 3.94
CA LEU A 129 2.86 22.85 2.57
C LEU A 129 1.67 21.92 2.42
N GLU A 130 0.55 22.42 1.89
CA GLU A 130 -0.60 21.59 1.54
C GLU A 130 -0.32 20.89 0.21
N MET A 131 -0.11 19.57 0.24
CA MET A 131 0.17 18.74 -0.94
C MET A 131 -0.82 17.58 -0.96
N ASN A 132 -1.46 17.33 -2.10
CA ASN A 132 -2.46 16.29 -2.27
C ASN A 132 -3.64 16.36 -1.26
N GLY A 133 -3.97 17.58 -0.79
CA GLY A 133 -5.05 17.83 0.16
C GLY A 133 -4.68 17.67 1.65
N GLU A 134 -3.41 17.36 1.95
CA GLU A 134 -2.93 17.19 3.33
C GLU A 134 -1.83 18.20 3.66
N PRO A 135 -1.82 18.78 4.88
CA PRO A 135 -0.72 19.61 5.34
C PRO A 135 0.49 18.73 5.70
N ILE A 136 1.62 18.97 5.04
CA ILE A 136 2.89 18.32 5.32
C ILE A 136 3.79 19.33 6.01
N ALA A 137 4.35 18.98 7.18
CA ALA A 137 5.33 19.81 7.88
C ALA A 137 6.76 19.50 7.40
N GLY A 138 7.54 20.56 7.14
CA GLY A 138 8.94 20.45 6.76
C GLY A 138 9.83 20.17 7.97
N THR A 139 10.90 19.41 7.76
CA THR A 139 11.96 19.25 8.77
C THR A 139 12.79 20.52 8.79
N ILE A 140 12.80 21.24 9.90
CA ILE A 140 13.57 22.47 10.08
C ILE A 140 14.92 22.14 10.72
N ASP A 141 16.00 22.37 9.99
CA ASP A 141 17.36 22.39 10.49
C ASP A 141 17.75 23.85 10.80
N GLU A 142 17.78 24.17 12.09
CA GLU A 142 18.05 25.51 12.57
C GLU A 142 19.54 25.90 12.47
N GLU A 143 20.46 24.94 12.43
CA GLU A 143 21.89 25.18 12.31
C GLU A 143 22.25 25.50 10.84
N GLU A 144 21.73 24.71 9.91
CA GLU A 144 21.97 24.85 8.45
C GLU A 144 21.00 25.83 7.76
N LYS A 145 20.00 26.32 8.49
CA LYS A 145 18.89 27.15 7.98
C LYS A 145 18.24 26.51 6.75
N LEU A 146 17.90 25.22 6.90
CA LEU A 146 17.35 24.39 5.85
C LEU A 146 15.98 23.86 6.28
N ILE A 147 15.01 23.92 5.39
CA ILE A 147 13.69 23.32 5.57
C ILE A 147 13.52 22.27 4.49
N GLU A 148 13.44 21.00 4.88
CA GLU A 148 13.40 19.88 3.94
C GLU A 148 12.06 19.14 3.97
N PHE A 149 11.55 18.85 2.78
CA PHE A 149 10.39 17.99 2.54
C PHE A 149 10.81 16.78 1.72
N ASN A 150 10.34 15.59 2.09
CA ASN A 150 10.53 14.36 1.32
C ASN A 150 9.15 13.82 0.95
N VAL A 151 8.79 13.91 -0.33
CA VAL A 151 7.46 13.57 -0.88
C VAL A 151 7.58 12.74 -2.15
N ALA A 152 6.46 12.17 -2.60
CA ALA A 152 6.37 11.42 -3.84
C ALA A 152 5.20 11.91 -4.68
N GLY A 153 5.44 12.16 -5.97
CA GLY A 153 4.41 12.54 -6.94
C GLY A 153 3.64 13.82 -6.62
N ALA A 154 4.17 14.72 -5.79
CA ALA A 154 3.45 15.93 -5.38
C ALA A 154 3.49 17.00 -6.47
N GLU A 155 2.38 17.74 -6.64
CA GLU A 155 2.36 18.96 -7.45
C GLU A 155 2.98 20.12 -6.65
N LEU A 156 4.13 20.64 -7.11
CA LEU A 156 4.92 21.63 -6.36
C LEU A 156 4.70 23.07 -6.82
N THR A 157 3.88 23.27 -7.83
CA THR A 157 3.61 24.61 -8.36
C THR A 157 2.40 25.22 -7.67
N ASN A 158 2.42 26.54 -7.49
CA ASN A 158 1.28 27.30 -6.99
C ASN A 158 0.85 26.91 -5.55
N LEU A 159 1.80 26.56 -4.69
CA LEU A 159 1.55 26.23 -3.28
C LEU A 159 1.64 27.48 -2.39
N LYS A 160 0.80 27.55 -1.35
CA LYS A 160 0.88 28.57 -0.30
C LYS A 160 1.28 27.91 1.02
N PRO A 161 2.44 28.26 1.59
CA PRO A 161 2.83 27.65 2.85
C PRO A 161 2.12 28.27 4.06
N THR A 162 1.92 27.46 5.09
CA THR A 162 1.58 27.93 6.42
C THR A 162 2.87 28.04 7.21
N VAL A 163 3.23 29.25 7.64
CA VAL A 163 4.52 29.52 8.30
C VAL A 163 4.31 30.17 9.66
N GLN A 164 5.02 29.69 10.67
CA GLN A 164 5.16 30.38 11.96
C GLN A 164 6.63 30.77 12.15
N ILE A 165 6.87 32.00 12.59
CA ILE A 165 8.20 32.57 12.79
C ILE A 165 8.30 33.20 14.19
N SER A 166 9.51 33.55 14.62
CA SER A 166 9.75 34.26 15.88
C SER A 166 8.86 35.51 16.05
N GLU A 167 8.45 35.80 17.29
CA GLU A 167 7.58 36.92 17.60
C GLU A 167 8.19 38.27 17.15
N GLY A 168 7.41 39.06 16.43
CA GLY A 168 7.84 40.38 15.92
C GLY A 168 8.76 40.31 14.70
N ALA A 169 9.16 39.12 14.24
CA ALA A 169 9.90 38.97 12.99
C ALA A 169 8.99 39.17 11.76
N SER A 170 9.61 39.41 10.62
CA SER A 170 8.94 39.48 9.31
C SER A 170 9.54 38.45 8.35
N ILE A 171 8.76 38.06 7.34
CA ILE A 171 9.10 37.01 6.37
C ILE A 171 8.92 37.52 4.94
N ASP A 172 9.89 37.24 4.08
CA ASP A 172 9.84 37.48 2.64
C ASP A 172 10.41 36.27 1.89
N PRO A 173 9.74 35.68 0.88
CA PRO A 173 8.45 36.09 0.31
C PRO A 173 7.27 35.86 1.26
N SER A 174 6.17 36.60 1.05
CA SER A 174 4.94 36.42 1.82
C SER A 174 4.35 35.01 1.64
N PRO A 175 3.96 34.31 2.73
CA PRO A 175 3.35 32.98 2.66
C PRO A 175 1.95 32.96 2.00
N ASP A 176 1.27 34.12 1.91
CA ASP A 176 -0.06 34.22 1.30
C ASP A 176 -0.04 34.20 -0.23
N ILE A 177 1.14 34.32 -0.82
CA ILE A 177 1.38 34.30 -2.26
C ILE A 177 1.70 32.87 -2.67
N ALA A 178 1.13 32.42 -3.79
CA ALA A 178 1.41 31.10 -4.32
C ALA A 178 2.80 31.04 -4.96
N GLN A 179 3.54 29.97 -4.67
CA GLN A 179 4.95 29.81 -5.00
C GLN A 179 5.22 28.48 -5.68
N ASP A 180 6.37 28.39 -6.36
CA ASP A 180 6.84 27.18 -7.04
C ASP A 180 8.00 26.57 -6.25
N PHE A 181 7.76 25.42 -5.64
CA PHE A 181 8.72 24.66 -4.84
C PHE A 181 9.41 23.55 -5.64
N SER A 182 9.26 23.51 -6.97
CA SER A 182 10.06 22.63 -7.84
C SER A 182 11.55 22.99 -7.84
N ARG A 183 11.89 24.14 -7.26
CA ARG A 183 13.24 24.64 -7.05
C ARG A 183 13.39 25.10 -5.60
N ILE A 184 14.64 25.30 -5.18
CA ILE A 184 14.96 25.87 -3.88
C ILE A 184 14.34 27.26 -3.77
N VAL A 185 13.54 27.50 -2.73
CA VAL A 185 12.93 28.81 -2.45
C VAL A 185 13.61 29.41 -1.21
N PRO A 186 14.30 30.55 -1.34
CA PRO A 186 14.86 31.24 -0.18
C PRO A 186 13.80 32.07 0.54
N TYR A 187 13.77 31.98 1.87
CA TYR A 187 12.98 32.83 2.75
C TYR A 187 13.88 33.66 3.65
N ILE A 188 13.72 34.97 3.61
CA ILE A 188 14.40 35.93 4.48
C ILE A 188 13.51 36.16 5.70
N ILE A 189 13.99 35.76 6.87
CA ILE A 189 13.36 36.12 8.14
C ILE A 189 14.14 37.28 8.75
N THR A 190 13.48 38.41 8.96
CA THR A 190 14.09 39.60 9.55
C THR A 190 13.56 39.79 10.96
N ALA A 191 14.44 39.72 11.95
CA ALA A 191 14.12 39.94 13.35
C ALA A 191 13.57 41.35 13.60
N SER A 192 12.96 41.57 14.76
CA SER A 192 12.43 42.88 15.14
C SER A 192 13.54 43.95 15.25
N ASP A 193 14.79 43.57 15.54
CA ASP A 193 15.96 44.47 15.52
C ASP A 193 16.54 44.75 14.11
N GLY A 194 15.96 44.14 13.07
CA GLY A 194 16.40 44.25 11.68
C GLY A 194 17.42 43.22 11.22
N THR A 195 17.84 42.28 12.09
CA THR A 195 18.82 41.23 11.74
C THR A 195 18.20 40.16 10.82
N PRO A 196 18.69 40.00 9.58
CA PRO A 196 18.15 39.02 8.65
C PRO A 196 18.84 37.64 8.77
N VAL A 197 18.09 36.58 8.49
CA VAL A 197 18.60 35.23 8.22
C VAL A 197 17.88 34.65 7.01
N ILE A 198 18.55 33.78 6.25
CA ILE A 198 17.98 33.14 5.07
C ILE A 198 17.79 31.65 5.35
N TYR A 199 16.55 31.19 5.27
CA TYR A 199 16.20 29.77 5.20
C TYR A 199 16.09 29.34 3.73
N ARG A 200 16.60 28.15 3.42
CA ARG A 200 16.36 27.51 2.12
C ARG A 200 15.30 26.45 2.28
N VAL A 201 14.24 26.52 1.49
CA VAL A 201 13.21 25.47 1.43
C VAL A 201 13.53 24.56 0.25
N ILE A 202 13.67 23.26 0.52
CA ILE A 202 13.94 22.23 -0.49
C ILE A 202 12.87 21.16 -0.39
N VAL A 203 12.27 20.82 -1.54
CA VAL A 203 11.32 19.72 -1.66
C VAL A 203 11.90 18.62 -2.53
N ASN A 204 12.29 17.52 -1.89
CA ASN A 204 12.74 16.30 -2.55
C ASN A 204 11.50 15.50 -2.97
N ASN A 205 11.08 15.68 -4.22
CA ASN A 205 9.91 15.01 -4.79
C ASN A 205 10.34 13.89 -5.73
N ARG A 206 10.24 12.64 -5.28
CA ARG A 206 10.51 11.48 -6.13
C ARG A 206 9.27 11.13 -6.98
N PRO A 207 9.42 10.45 -8.13
CA PRO A 207 8.25 9.88 -8.82
C PRO A 207 7.57 8.81 -7.94
N LEU A 208 6.26 8.60 -8.18
CA LEU A 208 5.52 7.48 -7.60
C LEU A 208 6.07 6.16 -8.16
N SER A 209 6.17 5.14 -7.31
CA SER A 209 6.60 3.80 -7.72
C SER A 209 5.55 3.14 -8.63
N GLU A 210 6.02 2.46 -9.69
CA GLU A 210 5.18 1.63 -10.58
C GLU A 210 5.26 0.13 -10.22
N GLU A 211 6.12 -0.21 -9.26
CA GLU A 211 6.37 -1.59 -8.82
C GLU A 211 5.17 -2.15 -8.05
N ARG A 212 4.75 -3.36 -8.43
CA ARG A 212 3.53 -4.02 -7.94
C ARG A 212 3.67 -5.54 -7.93
N ASN A 213 4.84 -6.03 -7.57
CA ASN A 213 5.12 -7.46 -7.56
C ASN A 213 4.94 -8.05 -6.16
N ILE A 214 4.54 -9.32 -6.11
CA ILE A 214 4.69 -10.16 -4.91
C ILE A 214 6.11 -10.75 -4.93
N GLU A 215 6.90 -10.43 -3.92
CA GLU A 215 8.30 -10.85 -3.83
C GLU A 215 8.45 -12.21 -3.15
N SER A 216 7.56 -12.53 -2.20
CA SER A 216 7.48 -13.84 -1.56
C SER A 216 6.06 -14.12 -1.07
N PHE A 217 5.70 -15.40 -1.02
CA PHE A 217 4.39 -15.83 -0.56
C PHE A 217 4.56 -17.15 0.20
N THR A 218 4.23 -17.14 1.49
CA THR A 218 4.32 -18.31 2.37
C THR A 218 2.97 -18.53 3.03
N VAL A 219 2.55 -19.79 3.11
CA VAL A 219 1.26 -20.19 3.70
C VAL A 219 1.49 -21.05 4.93
N THR A 220 0.69 -20.87 5.97
CA THR A 220 0.79 -21.63 7.22
C THR A 220 -0.55 -21.87 7.89
N ASP A 221 -0.71 -23.05 8.51
CA ASP A 221 -1.83 -23.40 9.41
C ASP A 221 -1.43 -23.26 10.91
N GLY A 222 -0.23 -22.70 11.16
CA GLY A 222 0.39 -22.59 12.48
C GLY A 222 1.29 -23.78 12.86
N THR A 223 1.21 -24.90 12.15
CA THR A 223 2.04 -26.10 12.35
C THR A 223 2.91 -26.40 11.13
N THR A 224 2.31 -26.36 9.95
CA THR A 224 2.94 -26.59 8.64
C THR A 224 3.13 -25.25 7.96
N MET A 225 4.32 -25.02 7.39
CA MET A 225 4.65 -23.81 6.65
C MET A 225 5.19 -24.20 5.28
N VAL A 226 4.63 -23.61 4.22
CA VAL A 226 4.97 -23.90 2.82
C VAL A 226 5.26 -22.61 2.09
N GLU A 227 6.43 -22.54 1.46
CA GLU A 227 6.77 -21.46 0.53
C GLU A 227 6.12 -21.75 -0.84
N ALA A 228 5.39 -20.78 -1.37
CA ALA A 228 4.72 -20.90 -2.65
C ALA A 228 5.66 -20.58 -3.82
N SER A 229 5.42 -21.21 -4.96
CA SER A 229 6.07 -20.87 -6.23
C SER A 229 5.30 -19.76 -6.92
N ILE A 230 6.02 -18.70 -7.32
CA ILE A 230 5.46 -17.54 -8.01
C ILE A 230 5.86 -17.58 -9.49
N ASP A 231 4.87 -17.58 -10.37
CA ASP A 231 5.03 -17.35 -11.81
C ASP A 231 4.66 -15.90 -12.12
N GLU A 232 5.67 -15.06 -12.25
CA GLU A 232 5.53 -13.62 -12.47
C GLU A 232 4.97 -13.25 -13.85
N GLU A 233 5.17 -14.10 -14.86
CA GLU A 233 4.70 -13.87 -16.23
C GLU A 233 3.20 -14.16 -16.32
N LEU A 234 2.73 -15.23 -15.66
CA LEU A 234 1.33 -15.61 -15.65
C LEU A 234 0.51 -14.96 -14.52
N GLY A 235 1.17 -14.38 -13.51
CA GLY A 235 0.48 -13.90 -12.31
C GLY A 235 -0.16 -15.05 -11.53
N ILE A 236 0.50 -16.21 -11.48
CA ILE A 236 -0.01 -17.40 -10.80
C ILE A 236 0.91 -17.76 -9.64
N ILE A 237 0.33 -17.99 -8.47
CA ILE A 237 1.04 -18.47 -7.28
C ILE A 237 0.50 -19.85 -6.94
N THR A 238 1.38 -20.81 -6.73
CA THR A 238 0.99 -22.19 -6.40
C THR A 238 1.73 -22.70 -5.19
N PHE A 239 1.03 -23.45 -4.34
CA PHE A 239 1.65 -24.15 -3.22
C PHE A 239 0.99 -25.50 -3.02
N ASP A 240 1.76 -26.44 -2.49
CA ASP A 240 1.32 -27.82 -2.24
C ASP A 240 1.06 -27.97 -0.73
N PHE A 241 -0.18 -28.26 -0.37
CA PHE A 241 -0.62 -28.42 1.02
C PHE A 241 -1.28 -29.79 1.29
N GLY A 242 -1.43 -30.63 0.26
CA GLY A 242 -1.92 -32.01 0.40
C GLY A 242 -3.35 -32.08 0.93
N GLU A 243 -3.61 -33.09 1.76
CA GLU A 243 -4.91 -33.31 2.43
C GLU A 243 -5.15 -32.41 3.65
N ASN A 244 -4.21 -31.51 3.98
CA ASN A 244 -4.41 -30.57 5.09
C ASN A 244 -5.55 -29.60 4.77
N ASP A 245 -6.19 -29.08 5.83
CA ASP A 245 -7.30 -28.15 5.69
C ASP A 245 -6.86 -26.84 5.02
N LEU A 246 -7.57 -26.45 3.96
CA LEU A 246 -7.31 -25.24 3.17
C LEU A 246 -8.19 -24.05 3.57
N THR A 247 -9.12 -24.23 4.49
CA THR A 247 -10.19 -23.24 4.78
C THR A 247 -9.78 -22.10 5.72
N ASP A 248 -8.68 -22.28 6.46
CA ASP A 248 -8.22 -21.35 7.50
C ASP A 248 -6.69 -21.26 7.51
N LEU A 249 -6.12 -20.64 6.46
CA LEU A 249 -4.68 -20.50 6.28
C LEU A 249 -4.24 -19.04 6.36
N GLU A 250 -3.16 -18.77 7.09
CA GLU A 250 -2.52 -17.46 7.13
C GLU A 250 -1.48 -17.33 6.00
N ALA A 251 -1.57 -16.24 5.22
CA ALA A 251 -0.61 -15.93 4.17
C ALA A 251 0.36 -14.82 4.62
N GLN A 252 1.65 -15.15 4.65
CA GLN A 252 2.75 -14.22 4.88
C GLN A 252 3.32 -13.79 3.53
N VAL A 253 3.11 -12.52 3.17
CA VAL A 253 3.41 -12.00 1.83
C VAL A 253 4.39 -10.83 1.93
N SER A 254 5.42 -10.82 1.09
CA SER A 254 6.24 -9.64 0.84
C SER A 254 5.88 -9.05 -0.52
N ILE A 255 5.80 -7.73 -0.61
CA ILE A 255 5.43 -7.00 -1.84
C ILE A 255 6.43 -5.88 -2.10
N SER A 256 6.42 -5.38 -3.34
CA SER A 256 7.24 -4.24 -3.73
C SER A 256 7.08 -3.03 -2.80
N GLN A 257 8.16 -2.28 -2.60
CA GLN A 257 8.17 -1.10 -1.75
C GLN A 257 7.11 -0.07 -2.20
N TYR A 258 6.40 0.53 -1.23
CA TYR A 258 5.32 1.50 -1.42
C TYR A 258 4.02 0.96 -2.04
N ALA A 259 3.99 -0.31 -2.44
CA ALA A 259 2.76 -0.95 -2.89
C ALA A 259 1.84 -1.29 -1.71
N SER A 260 0.57 -1.52 -2.02
CA SER A 260 -0.43 -2.08 -1.10
C SER A 260 -0.95 -3.41 -1.64
N LEU A 261 -1.56 -4.22 -0.76
CA LEU A 261 -2.06 -5.55 -1.08
C LEU A 261 -3.50 -5.72 -0.62
N SER A 262 -4.31 -6.34 -1.46
CA SER A 262 -5.64 -6.84 -1.10
C SER A 262 -5.76 -8.31 -1.52
N PRO A 263 -6.15 -9.26 -0.65
CA PRO A 263 -6.43 -9.10 0.78
C PRO A 263 -5.25 -8.55 1.59
N GLU A 264 -5.53 -7.92 2.73
CA GLU A 264 -4.50 -7.33 3.59
C GLU A 264 -3.51 -8.40 4.11
N LEU A 265 -2.28 -7.97 4.40
CA LEU A 265 -1.20 -8.82 4.89
C LEU A 265 -1.60 -9.61 6.15
N ASN A 266 -1.22 -10.89 6.19
CA ASN A 266 -1.48 -11.81 7.31
C ASN A 266 -2.97 -12.03 7.60
N SER A 267 -3.83 -11.80 6.61
CA SER A 267 -5.23 -12.21 6.71
C SER A 267 -5.35 -13.73 6.53
N ILE A 268 -6.29 -14.32 7.27
CA ILE A 268 -6.72 -15.71 7.09
C ILE A 268 -7.53 -15.80 5.81
N GLN A 269 -7.25 -16.81 4.99
CA GLN A 269 -7.93 -17.06 3.72
C GLN A 269 -8.32 -18.53 3.57
N ASP A 270 -9.38 -18.75 2.79
CA ASP A 270 -9.83 -20.06 2.33
C ASP A 270 -9.31 -20.30 0.90
N PHE A 271 -8.40 -21.27 0.75
CA PHE A 271 -7.79 -21.65 -0.52
C PHE A 271 -8.39 -22.93 -1.13
N THR A 272 -9.57 -23.38 -0.67
CA THR A 272 -10.31 -24.48 -1.33
C THR A 272 -10.67 -24.16 -2.79
N ASN A 273 -10.75 -22.87 -3.12
CA ASN A 273 -10.86 -22.35 -4.47
C ASN A 273 -9.75 -21.31 -4.71
N PRO A 274 -9.44 -20.98 -5.97
CA PRO A 274 -8.45 -19.95 -6.25
C PRO A 274 -8.79 -18.60 -5.62
N VAL A 275 -7.81 -17.98 -4.95
CA VAL A 275 -7.93 -16.65 -4.33
C VAL A 275 -7.16 -15.64 -5.17
N VAL A 276 -7.74 -14.47 -5.39
CA VAL A 276 -7.09 -13.37 -6.13
C VAL A 276 -6.49 -12.38 -5.15
N TYR A 277 -5.19 -12.13 -5.28
CA TYR A 277 -4.47 -11.05 -4.62
C TYR A 277 -4.21 -9.92 -5.61
N THR A 278 -4.50 -8.70 -5.23
CA THR A 278 -4.24 -7.50 -6.03
C THR A 278 -3.15 -6.69 -5.35
N VAL A 279 -2.05 -6.48 -6.06
CA VAL A 279 -1.01 -5.53 -5.65
C VAL A 279 -1.26 -4.22 -6.36
N THR A 280 -1.44 -3.14 -5.60
CA THR A 280 -1.61 -1.78 -6.14
C THR A 280 -0.30 -1.02 -5.91
N ALA A 281 0.36 -0.62 -7.00
CA ALA A 281 1.53 0.25 -6.96
C ALA A 281 1.19 1.62 -6.36
N GLU A 282 2.21 2.35 -5.92
CA GLU A 282 2.03 3.70 -5.37
C GLU A 282 1.41 4.68 -6.39
N ASN A 283 1.67 4.48 -7.68
CA ASN A 283 1.06 5.24 -8.77
C ASN A 283 -0.40 4.85 -9.09
N GLY A 284 -0.95 3.82 -8.43
CA GLY A 284 -2.30 3.30 -8.63
C GLY A 284 -2.45 2.21 -9.70
N GLU A 285 -1.37 1.79 -10.38
CA GLU A 285 -1.43 0.63 -11.27
C GLU A 285 -1.59 -0.67 -10.48
N GLU A 286 -2.37 -1.61 -11.02
CA GLU A 286 -2.69 -2.87 -10.33
C GLU A 286 -2.10 -4.08 -11.07
N LYS A 287 -1.76 -5.12 -10.30
CA LYS A 287 -1.42 -6.45 -10.80
C LYS A 287 -2.13 -7.50 -9.96
N GLU A 288 -2.88 -8.37 -10.63
CA GLU A 288 -3.56 -9.49 -9.99
C GLU A 288 -2.69 -10.76 -10.01
N TYR A 289 -2.73 -11.48 -8.90
CA TYR A 289 -2.11 -12.78 -8.69
C TYR A 289 -3.18 -13.79 -8.30
N LYS A 290 -3.33 -14.85 -9.09
CA LYS A 290 -4.24 -15.96 -8.79
C LYS A 290 -3.48 -17.03 -8.00
N VAL A 291 -3.80 -17.15 -6.72
CA VAL A 291 -3.23 -18.14 -5.82
C VAL A 291 -4.06 -19.43 -5.88
N ILE A 292 -3.39 -20.55 -6.13
CA ILE A 292 -4.01 -21.87 -6.31
C ILE A 292 -3.28 -22.87 -5.42
N ALA A 293 -3.95 -23.37 -4.38
CA ALA A 293 -3.48 -24.50 -3.60
C ALA A 293 -3.58 -25.80 -4.41
N ASN A 294 -2.65 -26.73 -4.20
CA ASN A 294 -2.68 -28.07 -4.76
C ASN A 294 -2.93 -28.07 -6.27
N MET A 295 -2.17 -27.24 -7.02
CA MET A 295 -2.35 -27.10 -8.47
C MET A 295 -2.27 -28.47 -9.17
N PRO A 296 -3.32 -28.91 -9.90
CA PRO A 296 -3.32 -30.19 -10.59
C PRO A 296 -2.24 -30.28 -11.66
N ARG A 297 -1.55 -31.42 -11.73
CA ARG A 297 -0.48 -31.66 -12.72
C ARG A 297 -0.66 -33.02 -13.36
N ILE A 298 -0.65 -33.07 -14.68
CA ILE A 298 -0.62 -34.34 -15.42
C ILE A 298 0.81 -34.61 -15.84
N THR A 299 1.43 -35.64 -15.26
CA THR A 299 2.85 -35.92 -15.43
C THR A 299 3.12 -37.02 -16.43
N ASN A 300 2.19 -37.96 -16.59
CA ASN A 300 2.38 -39.10 -17.48
C ASN A 300 1.06 -39.60 -18.07
N ILE A 301 1.15 -40.12 -19.29
CA ILE A 301 0.09 -40.83 -19.99
C ILE A 301 0.65 -42.21 -20.32
N GLY A 302 -0.03 -43.25 -19.89
CA GLY A 302 0.41 -44.64 -20.01
C GLY A 302 0.80 -45.02 -21.43
N GLY A 303 1.91 -45.74 -21.57
CA GLY A 303 2.43 -46.20 -22.85
C GLY A 303 3.88 -46.68 -22.73
N TYR A 304 4.37 -47.43 -23.72
CA TYR A 304 5.77 -47.91 -23.77
C TYR A 304 6.71 -46.90 -24.47
N SER A 305 6.22 -45.72 -24.83
CA SER A 305 6.84 -44.78 -25.77
C SER A 305 6.71 -43.35 -25.26
N PHE A 306 7.65 -42.47 -25.65
CA PHE A 306 7.60 -41.02 -25.41
C PHE A 306 6.37 -40.33 -26.02
N GLN A 307 5.76 -40.94 -27.03
CA GLN A 307 4.44 -40.58 -27.55
C GLN A 307 3.57 -41.83 -27.53
N PRO A 308 2.68 -41.99 -26.52
CA PRO A 308 1.77 -43.12 -26.47
C PRO A 308 0.79 -43.08 -27.64
N LYS A 309 0.45 -44.27 -28.15
CA LYS A 309 -0.44 -44.45 -29.28
C LYS A 309 -1.57 -45.38 -28.88
N PHE A 310 -2.81 -44.96 -29.10
CA PHE A 310 -3.99 -45.76 -28.81
C PHE A 310 -4.98 -45.78 -29.97
N PHE A 311 -5.73 -46.87 -30.09
CA PHE A 311 -6.96 -46.88 -30.84
C PHE A 311 -8.11 -46.41 -29.94
N VAL A 312 -9.22 -46.00 -30.54
CA VAL A 312 -10.46 -45.82 -29.77
C VAL A 312 -10.91 -47.13 -29.12
N GLY A 313 -11.61 -47.02 -27.98
CA GLY A 313 -11.99 -48.12 -27.11
C GLY A 313 -10.84 -48.73 -26.30
N ALA A 314 -9.60 -48.31 -26.51
CA ALA A 314 -8.48 -48.76 -25.69
C ALA A 314 -8.53 -48.12 -24.31
N GLU A 315 -8.05 -48.87 -23.31
CA GLU A 315 -7.77 -48.31 -22.00
C GLU A 315 -6.48 -47.50 -22.01
N MET A 316 -6.52 -46.33 -21.38
CA MET A 316 -5.41 -45.41 -21.24
C MET A 316 -5.28 -45.01 -19.77
N SER A 317 -4.08 -45.21 -19.21
CA SER A 317 -3.77 -44.70 -17.88
C SER A 317 -3.22 -43.28 -17.94
N ILE A 318 -3.51 -42.51 -16.92
CA ILE A 318 -3.07 -41.13 -16.73
C ILE A 318 -2.58 -41.04 -15.29
N SER A 319 -1.43 -40.43 -15.07
CA SER A 319 -0.97 -40.16 -13.71
C SER A 319 -0.51 -38.72 -13.56
N GLY A 320 -0.61 -38.24 -12.33
CA GLY A 320 -0.40 -36.85 -12.02
C GLY A 320 -0.37 -36.61 -10.52
N SER A 321 -0.47 -35.35 -10.14
CA SER A 321 -0.64 -34.93 -8.75
C SER A 321 -1.83 -33.99 -8.62
N PHE A 322 -2.52 -34.06 -7.49
CA PHE A 322 -3.69 -33.25 -7.15
C PHE A 322 -4.80 -33.28 -8.22
N ILE A 323 -5.01 -34.44 -8.84
CA ILE A 323 -6.13 -34.64 -9.78
C ILE A 323 -7.28 -35.27 -9.00
N ASP A 324 -8.08 -34.44 -8.35
CA ASP A 324 -9.19 -34.91 -7.52
C ASP A 324 -10.45 -35.12 -8.38
N LEU A 325 -10.76 -36.38 -8.70
CA LEU A 325 -11.96 -36.77 -9.43
C LEU A 325 -13.19 -36.93 -8.53
N SER A 326 -13.05 -36.81 -7.21
CA SER A 326 -14.17 -36.86 -6.26
C SER A 326 -14.93 -35.53 -6.18
N LEU A 327 -14.27 -34.42 -6.54
CA LEU A 327 -14.88 -33.09 -6.52
C LEU A 327 -15.98 -32.95 -7.59
N PRO A 328 -17.13 -32.31 -7.26
CA PRO A 328 -18.16 -32.00 -8.24
C PRO A 328 -17.61 -31.14 -9.39
N GLY A 329 -17.92 -31.53 -10.62
CA GLY A 329 -17.48 -30.79 -11.81
C GLY A 329 -16.07 -31.16 -12.30
N SER A 330 -15.35 -32.05 -11.61
CA SER A 330 -14.11 -32.62 -12.12
C SER A 330 -14.35 -33.39 -13.42
N SER A 331 -13.54 -33.11 -14.43
CA SER A 331 -13.62 -33.79 -15.73
C SER A 331 -12.27 -33.88 -16.41
N ILE A 332 -12.09 -34.95 -17.18
CA ILE A 332 -10.85 -35.21 -17.92
C ILE A 332 -11.15 -35.46 -19.39
N TYR A 333 -10.37 -34.83 -20.26
CA TYR A 333 -10.61 -34.77 -21.68
C TYR A 333 -9.35 -35.05 -22.48
N LEU A 334 -9.52 -35.59 -23.68
CA LEU A 334 -8.60 -35.37 -24.79
C LEU A 334 -8.83 -33.97 -25.36
N PHE A 335 -7.76 -33.22 -25.58
CA PHE A 335 -7.79 -31.85 -26.09
C PHE A 335 -6.94 -31.73 -27.35
N ASP A 336 -7.53 -31.33 -28.48
CA ASP A 336 -6.83 -31.19 -29.77
C ASP A 336 -6.17 -29.82 -29.97
N GLY A 337 -6.38 -28.88 -29.03
CA GLY A 337 -6.00 -27.48 -29.14
C GLY A 337 -7.19 -26.54 -29.34
N THR A 338 -8.36 -27.06 -29.70
CA THR A 338 -9.61 -26.31 -29.91
C THR A 338 -10.81 -27.00 -29.26
N ASN A 339 -10.97 -28.30 -29.47
CA ASN A 339 -12.10 -29.09 -28.99
C ASN A 339 -11.65 -30.04 -27.87
N THR A 340 -12.61 -30.36 -27.01
CA THR A 340 -12.45 -31.35 -25.93
C THR A 340 -13.32 -32.57 -26.21
N TYR A 341 -12.79 -33.75 -25.89
CA TYR A 341 -13.47 -35.03 -26.01
C TYR A 341 -13.38 -35.73 -24.65
N PRO A 342 -14.51 -35.97 -23.95
CA PRO A 342 -14.48 -36.53 -22.60
C PRO A 342 -13.89 -37.94 -22.63
N LEU A 343 -13.13 -38.30 -21.59
CA LEU A 343 -12.66 -39.66 -21.39
C LEU A 343 -13.58 -40.39 -20.40
N ASP A 344 -13.83 -41.67 -20.64
CA ASP A 344 -14.64 -42.49 -19.74
C ASP A 344 -13.76 -42.99 -18.60
N ILE A 345 -14.02 -42.54 -17.37
CA ILE A 345 -13.24 -42.94 -16.19
C ILE A 345 -13.68 -44.34 -15.74
N VAL A 346 -12.74 -45.28 -15.69
CA VAL A 346 -12.99 -46.66 -15.25
C VAL A 346 -12.74 -46.79 -13.75
N GLN A 347 -11.54 -46.37 -13.34
CA GLN A 347 -11.09 -46.43 -11.97
C GLN A 347 -10.03 -45.36 -11.74
N TYR A 348 -9.94 -44.87 -10.52
CA TYR A 348 -8.86 -44.02 -10.08
C TYR A 348 -8.45 -44.36 -8.66
N SER A 349 -7.24 -43.98 -8.29
CA SER A 349 -6.69 -44.14 -6.97
C SER A 349 -5.68 -43.06 -6.69
N ASP A 350 -5.67 -42.59 -5.45
CA ASP A 350 -4.77 -41.55 -4.99
C ASP A 350 -3.90 -42.07 -3.84
N TYR A 351 -2.68 -41.54 -3.72
CA TYR A 351 -1.80 -41.83 -2.60
C TYR A 351 -0.92 -40.63 -2.25
N MET A 352 -0.68 -40.44 -0.95
CA MET A 352 0.14 -39.35 -0.45
C MET A 352 1.64 -39.67 -0.51
N ASN A 353 2.42 -38.67 -0.92
CA ASN A 353 3.87 -38.64 -0.81
C ASN A 353 4.31 -37.28 -0.25
N GLY A 354 4.42 -37.18 1.08
CA GLY A 354 4.59 -35.89 1.76
C GLY A 354 3.33 -35.04 1.64
N LEU A 355 3.47 -33.78 1.20
CA LEU A 355 2.34 -32.88 0.93
C LEU A 355 1.78 -33.01 -0.50
N THR A 356 2.28 -33.98 -1.29
CA THR A 356 1.81 -34.20 -2.66
C THR A 356 0.89 -35.41 -2.70
N GLU A 357 -0.36 -35.20 -3.13
CA GLU A 357 -1.28 -36.28 -3.50
C GLU A 357 -1.00 -36.70 -4.93
N ASN A 358 -0.66 -37.97 -5.15
CA ASN A 358 -0.42 -38.52 -6.49
C ASN A 358 -1.65 -39.30 -6.95
N SER A 359 -2.06 -39.07 -8.18
CA SER A 359 -3.25 -39.67 -8.77
C SER A 359 -2.90 -40.62 -9.89
N TYR A 360 -3.57 -41.76 -9.93
CA TYR A 360 -3.52 -42.73 -11.03
C TYR A 360 -4.93 -43.02 -11.51
N ILE A 361 -5.18 -42.78 -12.79
CA ILE A 361 -6.51 -42.79 -13.40
C ILE A 361 -6.46 -43.71 -14.61
N ASN A 362 -7.32 -44.72 -14.64
CA ASN A 362 -7.55 -45.52 -15.84
C ASN A 362 -8.83 -45.03 -16.53
N THR A 363 -8.70 -44.77 -17.82
CA THR A 363 -9.77 -44.29 -18.68
C THR A 363 -9.96 -45.21 -19.88
N VAL A 364 -11.10 -45.13 -20.54
CA VAL A 364 -11.32 -45.66 -21.89
C VAL A 364 -11.48 -44.49 -22.85
N ILE A 365 -10.84 -44.60 -24.01
CA ILE A 365 -11.01 -43.63 -25.10
C ILE A 365 -12.34 -43.91 -25.79
N PRO A 366 -13.30 -42.97 -25.85
CA PRO A 366 -14.59 -43.25 -26.48
C PRO A 366 -14.47 -43.54 -27.99
N ASP A 367 -15.35 -44.40 -28.49
CA ASP A 367 -15.37 -44.83 -29.90
C ASP A 367 -15.55 -43.70 -30.91
N ALA A 368 -16.26 -42.64 -30.50
CA ALA A 368 -16.52 -41.48 -31.34
C ALA A 368 -15.34 -40.49 -31.41
N THR A 369 -14.24 -40.73 -30.68
CA THR A 369 -13.08 -39.84 -30.66
C THR A 369 -12.41 -39.79 -32.04
N PRO A 370 -12.26 -38.61 -32.66
CA PRO A 370 -11.61 -38.49 -33.96
C PRO A 370 -10.15 -38.91 -33.96
N THR A 371 -9.64 -39.31 -35.11
CA THR A 371 -8.21 -39.55 -35.31
C THR A 371 -7.42 -38.24 -35.24
N TYR A 372 -6.44 -38.19 -34.33
CA TYR A 372 -5.49 -37.08 -34.23
C TYR A 372 -4.25 -37.51 -33.45
N SER A 373 -3.07 -37.07 -33.90
CA SER A 373 -1.80 -37.59 -33.39
C SER A 373 -1.28 -36.87 -32.13
N ASN A 374 -1.82 -35.69 -31.82
CA ASN A 374 -1.22 -34.76 -30.87
C ASN A 374 -2.23 -34.30 -29.80
N TYR A 375 -3.15 -35.16 -29.40
CA TYR A 375 -4.04 -34.84 -28.27
C TYR A 375 -3.21 -34.57 -27.03
N LYS A 376 -3.66 -33.64 -26.19
CA LYS A 376 -3.20 -33.49 -24.81
C LYS A 376 -4.30 -33.94 -23.87
N ILE A 377 -3.97 -34.23 -22.62
CA ILE A 377 -4.96 -34.42 -21.58
C ILE A 377 -5.24 -33.06 -20.95
N LEU A 378 -6.51 -32.69 -20.90
CA LEU A 378 -7.00 -31.53 -20.15
C LEU A 378 -7.77 -32.06 -18.94
N TYR A 379 -7.40 -31.61 -17.75
CA TYR A 379 -8.21 -31.77 -16.55
C TYR A 379 -8.75 -30.41 -16.12
N GLU A 380 -10.03 -30.38 -15.73
CA GLU A 380 -10.72 -29.19 -15.28
C GLU A 380 -11.47 -29.48 -13.98
N VAL A 381 -11.33 -28.58 -13.00
CA VAL A 381 -12.07 -28.59 -11.73
C VAL A 381 -12.20 -27.16 -11.22
N ASN A 382 -13.40 -26.75 -10.79
CA ASN A 382 -13.66 -25.43 -10.17
C ASN A 382 -13.07 -24.22 -10.95
N GLY A 383 -13.04 -24.28 -12.30
CA GLY A 383 -12.46 -23.22 -13.14
C GLY A 383 -10.92 -23.16 -13.16
N VAL A 384 -10.25 -24.15 -12.59
CA VAL A 384 -8.82 -24.43 -12.77
C VAL A 384 -8.68 -25.48 -13.88
N GLN A 385 -7.80 -25.20 -14.84
CA GLN A 385 -7.48 -26.10 -15.92
C GLN A 385 -5.99 -26.42 -15.91
N THR A 386 -5.65 -27.69 -16.16
CA THR A 386 -4.28 -28.12 -16.38
C THR A 386 -4.22 -28.95 -17.65
N ILE A 387 -3.18 -28.73 -18.45
CA ILE A 387 -2.97 -29.42 -19.71
C ILE A 387 -1.66 -30.19 -19.63
N SER A 388 -1.67 -31.46 -20.02
CA SER A 388 -0.47 -32.28 -20.05
C SER A 388 0.60 -31.72 -21.00
N SER A 389 1.87 -31.85 -20.60
CA SER A 389 3.00 -31.55 -21.48
C SER A 389 3.22 -32.65 -22.54
N VAL A 390 2.79 -33.88 -22.24
CA VAL A 390 2.86 -35.05 -23.12
C VAL A 390 1.66 -35.06 -24.06
N THR A 391 1.89 -35.51 -25.30
CA THR A 391 0.82 -35.73 -26.28
C THR A 391 0.54 -37.22 -26.48
N VAL A 392 -0.67 -37.54 -26.90
CA VAL A 392 -1.13 -38.88 -27.22
C VAL A 392 -1.71 -38.92 -28.64
N ASP A 393 -1.38 -39.98 -29.35
CA ASP A 393 -1.88 -40.25 -30.69
C ASP A 393 -3.07 -41.19 -30.59
N ILE A 394 -4.23 -40.77 -31.09
CA ILE A 394 -5.47 -41.53 -31.11
C ILE A 394 -5.86 -41.82 -32.57
N LYS A 395 -6.20 -43.08 -32.86
CA LYS A 395 -6.68 -43.51 -34.18
C LYS A 395 -8.04 -44.21 -34.06
N GLN A 396 -9.01 -43.74 -34.82
CA GLN A 396 -10.35 -44.31 -34.90
C GLN A 396 -10.45 -45.37 -36.01
N GLU A 397 -9.81 -45.14 -37.16
CA GLU A 397 -9.97 -46.02 -38.32
C GLU A 397 -9.29 -47.37 -38.08
N ASP A 398 -9.99 -48.44 -38.48
CA ASP A 398 -9.56 -49.83 -38.35
C ASP A 398 -9.24 -50.23 -36.90
N ALA A 399 -9.84 -49.58 -35.90
CA ALA A 399 -9.64 -49.93 -34.49
C ALA A 399 -10.05 -51.39 -34.23
N PRO A 400 -9.17 -52.22 -33.63
CA PRO A 400 -9.47 -53.62 -33.37
C PRO A 400 -10.55 -53.75 -32.29
N LEU A 401 -11.60 -54.48 -32.62
CA LEU A 401 -12.76 -54.76 -31.78
C LEU A 401 -12.89 -56.27 -31.56
N PRO A 402 -12.17 -56.85 -30.59
CA PRO A 402 -12.40 -58.24 -30.19
C PRO A 402 -13.74 -58.36 -29.45
N LEU A 403 -14.51 -59.40 -29.76
CA LEU A 403 -15.86 -59.62 -29.21
C LEU A 403 -15.96 -60.89 -28.38
N THR A 404 -15.47 -62.03 -28.90
CA THR A 404 -15.56 -63.32 -28.21
C THR A 404 -14.32 -64.18 -28.41
N VAL A 405 -14.11 -65.11 -27.47
CA VAL A 405 -13.17 -66.22 -27.57
C VAL A 405 -13.94 -67.54 -27.71
N ASP A 406 -13.35 -68.58 -28.30
CA ASP A 406 -14.06 -69.81 -28.68
C ASP A 406 -14.19 -70.87 -27.58
N LYS A 407 -13.41 -70.76 -26.49
CA LYS A 407 -13.44 -71.65 -25.33
C LYS A 407 -13.54 -70.89 -24.01
N GLU A 408 -14.03 -71.58 -22.99
CA GLU A 408 -14.08 -71.07 -21.61
C GLU A 408 -12.70 -71.06 -20.95
N VAL A 409 -11.88 -72.10 -21.16
CA VAL A 409 -10.53 -72.25 -20.59
C VAL A 409 -9.58 -72.75 -21.67
N TYR A 410 -8.35 -72.23 -21.68
CA TYR A 410 -7.28 -72.69 -22.58
C TYR A 410 -6.12 -73.30 -21.81
N HIS A 411 -5.52 -74.34 -22.40
CA HIS A 411 -4.31 -74.98 -21.93
C HIS A 411 -3.12 -74.77 -22.89
N LEU A 412 -1.92 -75.09 -22.41
CA LEU A 412 -0.68 -75.01 -23.20
C LEU A 412 -0.78 -75.79 -24.53
N ASN A 413 -0.35 -75.16 -25.61
CA ASN A 413 -0.36 -75.62 -27.00
C ASN A 413 -1.76 -75.76 -27.64
N GLU A 414 -2.81 -75.25 -27.00
CA GLU A 414 -4.11 -75.12 -27.66
C GLU A 414 -4.15 -73.92 -28.59
N GLU A 415 -5.01 -74.01 -29.62
CA GLU A 415 -5.38 -72.87 -30.43
C GLU A 415 -6.50 -72.08 -29.74
N MET A 416 -6.34 -70.77 -29.68
CA MET A 416 -7.37 -69.80 -29.32
C MET A 416 -7.85 -69.09 -30.58
N VAL A 417 -9.17 -69.01 -30.74
CA VAL A 417 -9.83 -68.25 -31.80
C VAL A 417 -10.58 -67.07 -31.20
N VAL A 418 -10.20 -65.88 -31.63
CA VAL A 418 -10.91 -64.63 -31.28
C VAL A 418 -11.76 -64.20 -32.47
N THR A 419 -13.04 -63.90 -32.23
CA THR A 419 -13.93 -63.28 -33.22
C THR A 419 -14.16 -61.81 -32.90
N GLY A 420 -14.27 -60.98 -33.94
CA GLY A 420 -14.41 -59.54 -33.78
C GLY A 420 -14.39 -58.78 -35.11
N GLU A 421 -14.04 -57.49 -35.05
CA GLU A 421 -13.87 -56.61 -36.21
C GLU A 421 -12.47 -56.01 -36.22
N ASN A 422 -11.88 -55.81 -37.41
CA ASN A 422 -10.55 -55.24 -37.60
C ASN A 422 -9.45 -55.88 -36.74
N LEU A 423 -9.54 -57.18 -36.47
CA LEU A 423 -8.58 -57.90 -35.65
C LEU A 423 -7.17 -57.82 -36.25
N THR A 424 -6.18 -57.80 -35.36
CA THR A 424 -4.76 -57.69 -35.70
C THR A 424 -4.04 -58.98 -35.31
N ALA A 425 -3.01 -59.34 -36.08
CA ALA A 425 -2.17 -60.51 -35.78
C ALA A 425 -1.09 -60.18 -34.75
N TYR A 426 -1.31 -59.17 -33.90
CA TYR A 426 -0.35 -58.73 -32.92
C TYR A 426 -1.05 -58.49 -31.58
N ILE A 427 -0.77 -59.34 -30.61
CA ILE A 427 -1.38 -59.26 -29.27
C ILE A 427 -0.32 -59.28 -28.18
N ALA A 428 -0.67 -58.75 -27.02
CA ALA A 428 0.10 -58.90 -25.79
C ALA A 428 -0.69 -59.71 -24.77
N ILE A 429 -0.01 -60.68 -24.17
CA ILE A 429 -0.57 -61.55 -23.13
C ILE A 429 0.25 -61.33 -21.84
N PRO A 430 -0.34 -60.69 -20.81
CA PRO A 430 0.26 -60.63 -19.49
C PRO A 430 0.38 -62.01 -18.86
N ALA A 431 1.53 -62.29 -18.24
CA ALA A 431 1.78 -63.51 -17.50
C ALA A 431 1.63 -63.30 -15.98
N PRO A 432 1.32 -64.36 -15.20
CA PRO A 432 1.18 -64.28 -13.74
C PRO A 432 2.42 -63.86 -12.96
N ASN A 433 3.58 -63.76 -13.63
CA ASN A 433 4.85 -63.28 -13.08
C ASN A 433 5.09 -61.78 -13.35
N GLY A 434 4.13 -61.07 -13.96
CA GLY A 434 4.23 -59.66 -14.33
C GLY A 434 4.94 -59.39 -15.66
N SER A 435 5.44 -60.41 -16.35
CA SER A 435 5.99 -60.27 -17.71
C SER A 435 4.87 -60.15 -18.74
N ILE A 436 5.15 -59.51 -19.87
CA ILE A 436 4.18 -59.35 -20.96
C ILE A 436 4.76 -60.02 -22.20
N TYR A 437 4.02 -60.99 -22.74
CA TYR A 437 4.43 -61.79 -23.89
C TYR A 437 3.74 -61.29 -25.15
N LEU A 438 4.56 -60.84 -26.09
CA LEU A 438 4.10 -60.37 -27.40
C LEU A 438 3.98 -61.56 -28.36
N MET A 439 2.82 -61.70 -29.00
CA MET A 439 2.56 -62.71 -30.02
C MET A 439 2.37 -62.02 -31.36
N ASP A 440 3.24 -62.31 -32.31
CA ASP A 440 3.17 -61.80 -33.68
C ASP A 440 3.69 -62.83 -34.69
N PRO A 441 3.43 -62.66 -36.00
CA PRO A 441 3.74 -63.68 -37.01
C PRO A 441 5.24 -63.94 -37.21
N ARG A 442 6.13 -63.12 -36.61
CA ARG A 442 7.58 -63.31 -36.66
C ARG A 442 8.07 -64.31 -35.62
N GLY A 443 7.30 -64.52 -34.55
CA GLY A 443 7.74 -65.30 -33.38
C GLY A 443 6.72 -66.30 -32.83
N SER A 444 5.47 -66.25 -33.27
CA SER A 444 4.37 -67.08 -32.80
C SER A 444 3.51 -67.55 -33.98
N ASP A 445 2.82 -68.69 -33.82
CA ASP A 445 1.80 -69.13 -34.78
C ASP A 445 0.50 -68.36 -34.52
N ILE A 446 0.44 -67.16 -35.08
CA ILE A 446 -0.71 -66.26 -35.04
C ILE A 446 -1.06 -65.80 -36.45
N SER A 447 -2.35 -65.84 -36.77
CA SER A 447 -2.86 -65.41 -38.08
C SER A 447 -4.23 -64.77 -37.96
N VAL A 448 -4.57 -63.93 -38.95
CA VAL A 448 -5.88 -63.29 -39.07
C VAL A 448 -6.39 -63.53 -40.49
N ASN A 449 -7.68 -63.82 -40.64
CA ASN A 449 -8.29 -63.99 -41.95
C ASN A 449 -8.31 -62.68 -42.76
N PRO A 450 -8.44 -62.72 -44.10
CA PRO A 450 -8.45 -61.51 -44.94
C PRO A 450 -9.51 -60.47 -44.54
N GLU A 451 -10.66 -60.91 -44.02
CA GLU A 451 -11.75 -60.05 -43.57
C GLU A 451 -11.50 -59.41 -42.19
N LYS A 452 -10.40 -59.77 -41.51
CA LYS A 452 -10.06 -59.31 -40.15
C LYS A 452 -11.13 -59.58 -39.09
N THR A 453 -11.89 -60.66 -39.24
CA THR A 453 -12.98 -61.04 -38.32
C THR A 453 -12.67 -62.23 -37.42
N ASN A 454 -11.62 -62.99 -37.74
CA ASN A 454 -11.17 -64.17 -37.00
C ASN A 454 -9.64 -64.14 -36.86
N MET A 455 -9.16 -64.11 -35.62
CA MET A 455 -7.75 -64.27 -35.26
C MET A 455 -7.55 -65.63 -34.63
N ARG A 456 -6.52 -66.37 -35.08
CA ARG A 456 -6.11 -67.66 -34.50
C ARG A 456 -4.72 -67.51 -33.92
N VAL A 457 -4.49 -68.03 -32.72
CA VAL A 457 -3.16 -68.09 -32.10
C VAL A 457 -2.95 -69.41 -31.37
N VAL A 458 -1.82 -70.06 -31.61
CA VAL A 458 -1.38 -71.22 -30.82
C VAL A 458 -0.69 -70.72 -29.55
N LEU A 459 -1.22 -71.10 -28.39
CA LEU A 459 -0.72 -70.67 -27.10
C LEU A 459 0.47 -71.54 -26.64
N ASP A 460 1.64 -71.35 -27.25
CA ASP A 460 2.84 -72.16 -27.00
C ASP A 460 3.79 -71.59 -25.91
N ARG A 461 3.46 -70.41 -25.36
CA ARG A 461 4.27 -69.71 -24.36
C ARG A 461 3.90 -70.17 -22.96
N PHE A 462 4.55 -71.21 -22.45
CA PHE A 462 4.31 -71.73 -21.09
C PHE A 462 4.24 -70.69 -19.95
N PRO A 463 4.98 -69.56 -19.95
CA PRO A 463 4.87 -68.59 -18.85
C PRO A 463 3.53 -67.84 -18.78
N VAL A 464 2.70 -67.84 -19.84
CA VAL A 464 1.41 -67.14 -19.77
C VAL A 464 0.36 -67.91 -18.97
N PHE A 465 0.61 -69.19 -18.68
CA PHE A 465 -0.32 -70.09 -18.01
C PHE A 465 -0.12 -70.08 -16.48
N PRO A 466 -1.16 -69.80 -15.68
CA PRO A 466 -1.12 -69.88 -14.21
C PRO A 466 -0.64 -71.23 -13.66
N SER A 467 -1.03 -72.35 -14.27
CA SER A 467 -0.64 -73.70 -13.86
C SER A 467 0.87 -73.92 -13.89
N TYR A 468 1.60 -73.23 -14.79
CA TYR A 468 3.06 -73.26 -14.84
C TYR A 468 3.69 -72.77 -13.52
N TYR A 469 3.01 -71.88 -12.80
CA TYR A 469 3.41 -71.38 -11.49
C TYR A 469 2.66 -72.05 -10.33
N GLY A 470 1.89 -73.11 -10.58
CA GLY A 470 1.04 -73.77 -9.59
C GLY A 470 -0.10 -72.88 -9.07
N LYS A 471 -0.58 -71.95 -9.89
CA LYS A 471 -1.74 -71.09 -9.59
C LYS A 471 -2.99 -71.67 -10.25
N GLU A 472 -4.15 -71.34 -9.67
CA GLU A 472 -5.46 -71.69 -10.23
C GLU A 472 -5.71 -70.98 -11.58
N PRO A 473 -6.62 -71.52 -12.42
CA PRO A 473 -7.02 -70.87 -13.66
C PRO A 473 -7.43 -69.41 -13.42
N THR A 474 -6.90 -68.50 -14.26
CA THR A 474 -7.04 -67.06 -14.05
C THR A 474 -7.51 -66.36 -15.32
N GLU A 475 -8.48 -65.46 -15.17
CA GLU A 475 -8.87 -64.53 -16.22
C GLU A 475 -7.69 -63.62 -16.58
N THR A 476 -7.33 -63.63 -17.86
CA THR A 476 -6.21 -62.87 -18.41
C THR A 476 -6.72 -61.93 -19.49
N GLU A 477 -6.39 -60.65 -19.35
CA GLU A 477 -6.71 -59.63 -20.36
C GLU A 477 -5.67 -59.64 -21.49
N ILE A 478 -6.12 -59.96 -22.70
CA ILE A 478 -5.30 -60.01 -23.91
C ILE A 478 -5.46 -58.69 -24.65
N TRP A 479 -4.35 -58.00 -24.93
CA TRP A 479 -4.39 -56.69 -25.57
C TRP A 479 -4.13 -56.80 -27.07
N PHE A 480 -4.97 -56.17 -27.88
CA PHE A 480 -4.73 -56.06 -29.33
C PHE A 480 -3.82 -54.88 -29.64
N LEU A 481 -2.83 -55.09 -30.51
CA LEU A 481 -1.81 -54.13 -30.88
C LEU A 481 -1.68 -54.01 -32.40
N GLU A 482 -1.27 -52.86 -32.90
CA GLU A 482 -0.84 -52.67 -34.30
C GLU A 482 0.07 -51.45 -34.39
N ASP A 483 1.20 -51.52 -35.09
CA ASP A 483 2.12 -50.37 -35.28
C ASP A 483 2.53 -49.62 -33.99
N GLY A 484 2.67 -50.36 -32.89
CA GLY A 484 3.01 -49.80 -31.57
C GLY A 484 1.84 -49.10 -30.87
N ARG A 485 0.63 -49.19 -31.43
CA ARG A 485 -0.63 -48.68 -30.89
C ARG A 485 -1.32 -49.74 -30.04
N ARG A 486 -1.85 -49.35 -28.89
CA ARG A 486 -2.68 -50.21 -28.03
C ARG A 486 -4.16 -50.09 -28.42
N GLY A 487 -4.83 -51.22 -28.55
CA GLY A 487 -6.27 -51.33 -28.82
C GLY A 487 -7.04 -51.88 -27.63
N ARG A 488 -8.25 -52.36 -27.91
CA ARG A 488 -9.11 -53.01 -26.92
C ARG A 488 -8.50 -54.29 -26.35
N LYS A 489 -9.01 -54.67 -25.20
CA LYS A 489 -8.69 -55.93 -24.55
C LYS A 489 -9.83 -56.94 -24.75
N ILE A 490 -9.51 -58.22 -24.64
CA ILE A 490 -10.48 -59.30 -24.44
C ILE A 490 -10.00 -60.22 -23.34
N THR A 491 -10.93 -60.76 -22.55
CA THR A 491 -10.60 -61.68 -21.47
C THR A 491 -10.68 -63.13 -21.94
N ALA A 492 -9.71 -63.95 -21.55
CA ALA A 492 -9.72 -65.40 -21.68
C ALA A 492 -9.21 -66.05 -20.38
N VAL A 493 -9.68 -67.24 -20.04
CA VAL A 493 -9.17 -67.97 -18.86
C VAL A 493 -8.06 -68.91 -19.30
N PHE A 494 -6.90 -68.80 -18.67
CA PHE A 494 -5.78 -69.71 -18.88
C PHE A 494 -5.58 -70.59 -17.66
N ASP A 495 -5.34 -71.89 -17.91
CA ASP A 495 -4.94 -72.89 -16.91
C ASP A 495 -3.52 -73.36 -17.20
#